data_AF-A0A443S207-F1
#
_entry.id   AF-A0A443S207-F1
#
_cell.length_a   1.000
_cell.length_b   1.000
_cell.length_c   1.000
_cell.angle_alpha   90.00
_cell.angle_beta   90.00
_cell.angle_gamma   90.00
#
_symmetry.space_group_name_H-M   'P 1'
#
loop_
_entity.id
_entity.type
_entity.pdbx_description
1 polymer ?
#
loop_
_entity_poly.entity_id
_entity_poly.type
_entity_poly.pdbx_seq_one_letter_code
_entity_poly.pdbx_strand_id
1 'polypeptide(L)' 'YSSERTECRDDEEFVTCGSACADTCYNYKNELRMCTLQCVVGCACKNGLVRHSNGSCVHAIEC' A
#
# COMPACT_ATOMS: atom_id res chain seq x y z
N TYR A 1 29.46 4.11 4.72
CA TYR A 1 28.15 4.42 5.34
C TYR A 1 27.23 4.77 4.18
N SER A 2 26.60 3.77 3.59
CA SER A 2 25.73 3.97 2.42
C SER A 2 24.48 4.69 2.90
N SER A 3 24.31 5.94 2.51
CA SER A 3 23.09 6.71 2.68
C SER A 3 22.05 6.19 1.69
N GLU A 4 21.47 5.03 1.97
CA GLU A 4 20.23 4.64 1.32
C GLU A 4 19.10 5.02 2.26
N ARG A 5 18.22 5.91 1.79
CA ARG A 5 16.92 6.16 2.41
C ARG A 5 16.01 4.97 2.08
N THR A 6 16.43 3.76 2.47
CA THR A 6 15.76 2.48 2.24
C THR A 6 14.73 2.26 3.33
N GLU A 7 13.66 3.03 3.34
CA GLU A 7 12.53 2.67 4.20
C GLU A 7 11.26 2.41 3.40
N CYS A 8 10.81 3.30 2.49
CA CYS A 8 9.75 3.05 1.52
C CYS A 8 9.83 4.05 0.35
N ARG A 9 9.00 3.88 -0.70
CA ARG A 9 8.83 4.93 -1.73
C ARG A 9 8.16 6.18 -1.14
N ASP A 10 8.23 7.32 -1.84
CA ASP A 10 7.69 8.60 -1.35
C ASP A 10 6.16 8.59 -1.13
N ASP A 11 5.45 7.70 -1.80
CA ASP A 11 4.01 7.45 -1.76
C ASP A 11 3.60 6.30 -0.81
N GLU A 12 4.59 5.75 -0.12
CA GLU A 12 4.45 4.66 0.84
C GLU A 12 4.91 5.10 2.24
N GLU A 13 4.48 4.37 3.25
CA GLU A 13 4.93 4.52 4.63
C GLU A 13 5.33 3.16 5.20
N PHE A 14 6.39 3.14 6.00
CA PHE A 14 6.81 1.92 6.68
C PHE A 14 5.89 1.68 7.86
N VAL A 15 5.23 0.52 7.87
CA VAL A 15 4.28 0.12 8.91
C VAL A 15 4.70 -1.19 9.54
N THR A 16 4.51 -1.29 10.85
CA THR A 16 4.70 -2.53 11.62
C THR A 16 3.45 -3.41 11.62
N CYS A 17 2.32 -2.88 11.16
CA CYS A 17 1.09 -3.63 10.94
C CYS A 17 0.30 -3.05 9.75
N GLY A 18 0.71 -3.40 8.53
CA GLY A 18 -0.06 -3.16 7.31
C GLY A 18 -1.06 -4.27 7.01
N SER A 19 -2.06 -3.97 6.17
CA SER A 19 -3.04 -4.97 5.71
C SER A 19 -2.39 -5.97 4.75
N ALA A 20 -2.65 -7.26 4.96
CA ALA A 20 -2.31 -8.32 4.00
C ALA A 20 -3.09 -8.21 2.68
N CYS A 21 -4.15 -7.39 2.66
CA CYS A 21 -5.04 -7.20 1.52
C CYS A 21 -5.03 -5.75 1.06
N ALA A 22 -3.87 -5.21 0.69
CA ALA A 22 -3.77 -3.86 0.19
C ALA A 22 -4.79 -3.57 -0.93
N ASP A 23 -5.32 -2.34 -0.92
CA ASP A 23 -6.15 -1.83 -1.99
C ASP A 23 -5.29 -1.53 -3.21
N THR A 24 -5.83 -1.87 -4.36
CA THR A 24 -5.21 -1.74 -5.67
C THR A 24 -6.22 -1.12 -6.63
N CYS A 25 -5.74 -0.59 -7.75
CA CYS A 25 -6.63 -0.06 -8.80
C CYS A 25 -7.69 -1.07 -9.29
N TYR A 26 -7.47 -2.37 -9.10
CA TYR A 26 -8.40 -3.41 -9.53
C TYR A 26 -9.45 -3.79 -8.48
N ASN A 27 -9.19 -3.56 -7.19
CA ASN A 27 -10.01 -4.10 -6.11
C ASN A 27 -10.52 -3.04 -5.11
N TYR A 28 -10.09 -1.77 -5.20
CA TYR A 28 -10.48 -0.73 -4.24
C TYR A 28 -11.99 -0.45 -4.18
N LYS A 29 -12.75 -0.82 -5.22
CA LYS A 29 -14.22 -0.71 -5.26
C LYS A 29 -14.95 -1.91 -4.64
N ASN A 30 -14.24 -2.97 -4.28
CA ASN A 30 -14.84 -4.19 -3.74
C ASN A 30 -14.90 -4.15 -2.21
N GLU A 31 -15.90 -3.44 -1.70
CA GLU A 31 -16.13 -3.25 -0.25
C GLU A 31 -16.45 -4.56 0.50
N LEU A 32 -16.92 -5.59 -0.21
CA LEU A 32 -17.25 -6.91 0.37
C LEU A 32 -16.05 -7.87 0.42
N ARG A 33 -14.86 -7.40 0.06
CA ARG A 33 -13.65 -8.23 0.08
C ARG A 33 -13.32 -8.63 1.51
N MET A 34 -13.38 -9.93 1.78
CA MET A 34 -12.90 -10.47 3.04
C MET A 34 -11.37 -10.31 3.12
N CYS A 35 -10.89 -9.76 4.23
CA CYS A 35 -9.47 -9.72 4.57
C CYS A 35 -9.24 -10.24 5.98
N THR A 36 -8.14 -10.96 6.16
CA THR A 36 -7.66 -11.37 7.48
C THR A 36 -7.09 -10.17 8.24
N LEU A 37 -7.22 -10.15 9.57
CA LEU A 37 -6.60 -9.14 10.44
C LEU A 37 -5.10 -9.39 10.68
N GLN A 38 -4.42 -10.07 9.76
CA GLN A 38 -2.99 -10.34 9.86
C GLN A 38 -2.20 -9.06 9.56
N CYS A 39 -1.29 -8.72 10.47
CA CYS A 39 -0.31 -7.65 10.27
C CYS A 39 0.80 -8.09 9.31
N VAL A 40 1.08 -7.28 8.29
CA VAL A 40 2.26 -7.40 7.44
C VAL A 40 3.18 -6.23 7.72
N VAL A 41 4.41 -6.52 8.14
CA VAL A 41 5.46 -5.52 8.35
C VAL A 41 6.09 -5.16 7.00
N GLY A 42 6.22 -3.87 6.70
CA GLY A 42 6.84 -3.39 5.47
C GLY A 42 6.24 -2.09 4.98
N CYS A 43 6.38 -1.83 3.67
CA CYS A 43 5.82 -0.64 3.04
C CYS A 43 4.36 -0.84 2.67
N ALA A 44 3.50 0.06 3.15
CA ALA A 44 2.12 0.19 2.72
C ALA A 44 1.92 1.50 1.98
N CYS A 45 0.98 1.55 1.04
CA CYS A 45 0.55 2.81 0.47
C CYS A 45 0.04 3.73 1.59
N LYS A 46 0.40 5.01 1.52
CA LYS A 46 -0.14 6.01 2.45
C LYS A 46 -1.66 6.02 2.41
N ASN A 47 -2.27 6.38 3.53
CA ASN A 47 -3.73 6.42 3.67
C ASN A 47 -4.40 7.19 2.51
N GLY A 48 -5.41 6.57 1.89
CA GLY A 48 -6.16 7.13 0.76
C GLY A 48 -5.55 6.85 -0.62
N LEU A 49 -4.40 6.19 -0.69
CA LEU A 49 -3.79 5.74 -1.94
C LEU A 49 -4.01 4.24 -2.16
N VAL A 50 -4.04 3.85 -3.43
CA VAL A 50 -4.17 2.45 -3.86
C VAL A 50 -2.97 2.06 -4.70
N ARG A 51 -2.57 0.80 -4.63
CA ARG A 51 -1.41 0.31 -5.38
C ARG A 51 -1.76 0.10 -6.85
N HIS A 52 -1.05 0.80 -7.72
CA HIS A 52 -1.12 0.65 -9.16
C HIS A 52 -0.24 -0.54 -9.63
N SER A 53 -0.44 -0.98 -10.86
CA SER A 53 0.24 -2.17 -11.44
C SER A 53 1.76 -2.03 -11.58
N ASN A 54 2.26 -0.79 -11.70
CA ASN A 54 3.68 -0.43 -11.69
C ASN A 54 4.30 -0.37 -10.27
N GLY A 55 3.49 -0.67 -9.24
CA GLY A 55 3.90 -0.66 -7.84
C GLY A 55 3.97 0.72 -7.19
N SER A 56 3.54 1.81 -7.85
CA SER A 56 3.35 3.11 -7.17
C SER A 56 1.97 3.15 -6.50
N CYS A 57 1.84 3.97 -5.47
CA CYS A 57 0.63 4.29 -4.76
C CYS A 57 0.07 5.62 -5.29
N VAL A 58 -1.15 5.58 -5.81
CA VAL A 58 -1.81 6.72 -6.46
C VAL A 58 -3.21 6.91 -5.90
N HIS A 59 -3.82 8.06 -6.11
CA HIS A 59 -5.23 8.22 -5.75
C HIS A 59 -6.09 7.31 -6.62
N ALA A 60 -7.22 6.83 -6.08
CA ALA A 60 -8.14 5.96 -6.80
C ALA A 60 -8.70 6.57 -8.12
N ILE A 61 -8.66 7.90 -8.25
CA ILE A 61 -9.04 8.65 -9.46
C ILE A 61 -7.94 8.67 -10.54
N GLU A 62 -6.71 8.31 -10.17
CA GLU A 62 -5.53 8.21 -11.04
C GLU A 62 -5.29 6.76 -11.50
N CYS A 63 -6.16 5.84 -11.07
CA CYS A 63 -6.44 4.60 -11.78
C CYS A 63 -7.36 4.93 -12.99
#